data_AF-A0A1X1YJI5-F1
#
_entry.id   AF-A0A1X1YJI5-F1
#
_cell.length_a   1.000
_cell.length_b   1.000
_cell.length_c   1.000
_cell.angle_alpha   90.00
_cell.angle_beta   90.00
_cell.angle_gamma   90.00
#
_symmetry.space_group_name_H-M   'P 1'
#
loop_
_entity.id
_entity.type
_entity.pdbx_description
1 polymer ?
#
loop_
_entity_poly.entity_id
_entity_poly.type
_entity_poly.pdbx_seq_one_letter_code
_entity_poly.pdbx_strand_id
1 'polypeptide(L)'
;MKSKPSEEQRETVAALLDAAKRPSQRVNIRNTFVQSGDQKHPIPGPLAAMVRGHDEGALDLYLLHRALVSSEPWTSRPLRSSVWARTLGVHTDSDGGAAVISKTWRRLDTKYQLVERGRSGRIAVFTALREDGSGQVYTSPDGKSRDERFFTLPFEYWTAEQAWYRSLPLNAKAMLLISSTLKPDFVLPTERAKDWYGISTETAQRGLRHLQEVGLIHRRTRLRPTPLGPTMMTQEYHYTLHPPFGRQPKKAARPSLTVVEGGVSA
;
A
#
# COMPACT_ATOMS: atom_id res chain seq x y z
N MET A 1 -20.35 -5.62 4.41
CA MET A 1 -19.39 -6.00 3.35
C MET A 1 -19.51 -4.97 2.24
N LYS A 2 -18.44 -4.30 1.81
CA LYS A 2 -18.53 -3.31 0.71
C LYS A 2 -18.98 -4.01 -0.58
N SER A 3 -19.70 -3.29 -1.44
CA SER A 3 -20.17 -3.81 -2.72
C SER A 3 -19.00 -4.25 -3.58
N LYS A 4 -19.09 -5.43 -4.20
CA LYS A 4 -18.13 -5.86 -5.22
C LYS A 4 -18.09 -4.79 -6.33
N PRO A 5 -16.91 -4.49 -6.91
CA PRO A 5 -16.84 -3.59 -8.06
C PRO A 5 -17.68 -4.16 -9.21
N SER A 6 -18.31 -3.28 -9.98
CA SER A 6 -19.00 -3.67 -11.21
C SER A 6 -18.00 -4.26 -12.21
N GLU A 7 -18.51 -5.03 -13.17
CA GLU A 7 -17.70 -5.58 -14.26
C GLU A 7 -17.03 -4.47 -15.07
N GLU A 8 -17.80 -3.44 -15.44
CA GLU A 8 -17.31 -2.24 -16.11
C GLU A 8 -16.15 -1.55 -15.36
N GLN A 9 -16.23 -1.48 -14.02
CA GLN A 9 -15.15 -0.94 -13.19
C GLN A 9 -13.90 -1.84 -13.27
N ARG A 10 -14.06 -3.17 -13.18
CA ARG A 10 -12.95 -4.13 -13.28
C ARG A 10 -12.26 -4.04 -14.63
N GLU A 11 -13.02 -4.06 -15.72
CA GLU A 11 -12.50 -3.97 -17.09
C GLU A 11 -11.73 -2.67 -17.30
N THR A 12 -12.26 -1.54 -16.80
CA THR A 12 -11.59 -0.24 -16.92
C THR A 12 -10.27 -0.22 -16.16
N VAL A 13 -10.26 -0.72 -14.92
CA VAL A 13 -9.02 -0.78 -14.13
C VAL A 13 -8.00 -1.70 -14.80
N ALA A 14 -8.42 -2.87 -15.29
CA ALA A 14 -7.55 -3.80 -16.00
C ALA A 14 -6.97 -3.20 -17.29
N ALA A 15 -7.81 -2.56 -18.10
CA ALA A 15 -7.39 -1.88 -19.32
C ALA A 15 -6.37 -0.78 -19.04
N LEU A 16 -6.59 0.04 -18.01
CA LEU A 16 -5.63 1.07 -17.62
C LEU A 16 -4.29 0.46 -17.18
N LEU A 17 -4.31 -0.60 -16.37
CA LEU A 17 -3.11 -1.28 -15.89
C LEU A 17 -2.32 -1.94 -17.02
N ASP A 18 -2.98 -2.62 -17.98
CA ASP A 18 -2.30 -3.14 -19.18
C ASP A 18 -1.68 -2.00 -19.99
N ALA A 19 -2.42 -0.91 -20.14
CA ALA A 19 -1.97 0.22 -20.92
C ALA A 19 -0.76 0.92 -20.27
N ALA A 20 -0.53 0.78 -18.96
CA ALA A 20 0.66 1.28 -18.28
C ALA A 20 1.97 0.59 -18.70
N LYS A 21 1.88 -0.57 -19.37
CA LYS A 21 3.01 -1.36 -19.92
C LYS A 21 4.16 -1.54 -18.94
N ARG A 22 3.84 -1.78 -17.67
CA ARG A 22 4.81 -1.99 -16.58
C ARG A 22 5.19 -3.47 -16.52
N PRO A 23 6.42 -3.88 -16.94
CA PRO A 23 6.76 -5.30 -17.10
C PRO A 23 6.71 -6.10 -15.81
N SER A 24 7.04 -5.46 -14.68
CA SER A 24 7.02 -6.11 -13.37
C SER A 24 5.60 -6.37 -12.85
N GLN A 25 4.57 -5.72 -13.40
CA GLN A 25 3.21 -5.67 -12.86
C GLN A 25 3.18 -5.30 -11.35
N ARG A 26 4.13 -4.46 -10.91
CA ARG A 26 4.25 -4.02 -9.51
C ARG A 26 4.63 -2.56 -9.47
N VAL A 27 3.97 -1.76 -8.63
CA VAL A 27 4.32 -0.35 -8.41
C VAL A 27 5.22 -0.18 -7.18
N ASN A 28 6.26 0.64 -7.29
CA ASN A 28 7.12 1.01 -6.17
C ASN A 28 6.54 2.25 -5.50
N ILE A 29 6.42 2.23 -4.17
CA ILE A 29 5.96 3.35 -3.35
C ILE A 29 6.96 3.52 -2.21
N ARG A 30 7.56 4.70 -2.07
CA ARG A 30 8.49 4.98 -0.97
C ARG A 30 7.83 4.73 0.39
N ASN A 31 8.62 4.20 1.33
CA ASN A 31 8.16 3.95 2.70
C ASN A 31 7.73 5.25 3.39
N THR A 32 8.29 6.39 2.98
CA THR A 32 7.92 7.72 3.47
C THR A 32 6.45 8.07 3.27
N PHE A 33 5.75 7.40 2.34
CA PHE A 33 4.29 7.49 2.22
C PHE A 33 3.56 7.09 3.51
N VAL A 34 4.14 6.13 4.22
CA VAL A 34 3.60 5.52 5.43
C VAL A 34 4.29 6.07 6.68
N GLN A 35 5.62 6.10 6.67
CA GLN A 35 6.46 6.60 7.74
C GLN A 35 7.83 7.04 7.19
N SER A 36 8.24 8.25 7.58
CA SER A 36 9.61 8.75 7.50
C SER A 36 10.29 8.67 8.88
N GLY A 37 11.61 8.91 8.95
CA GLY A 37 12.33 8.81 10.22
C GLY A 37 12.49 7.36 10.73
N ASP A 38 13.13 7.17 11.88
CA ASP A 38 13.38 5.84 12.50
C ASP A 38 12.41 5.51 13.62
N GLN A 39 12.58 4.33 14.21
CA GLN A 39 11.81 3.91 15.37
C GLN A 39 12.03 4.82 16.59
N LYS A 40 13.13 5.59 16.66
CA LYS A 40 13.39 6.54 17.76
C LYS A 40 12.72 7.88 17.49
N HIS A 41 12.76 8.34 16.24
CA HIS A 41 12.16 9.60 15.79
C HIS A 41 11.23 9.34 14.58
N PRO A 42 10.09 8.66 14.81
CA PRO A 42 9.17 8.35 13.74
C PRO A 42 8.43 9.62 13.30
N ILE A 43 8.22 9.74 12.00
CA ILE A 43 7.44 10.82 11.41
C ILE A 43 6.35 10.16 10.54
N PRO A 44 5.07 10.23 10.94
CA PRO A 44 3.98 9.70 10.14
C PRO A 44 3.93 10.30 8.73
N GLY A 45 3.78 9.44 7.71
CA GLY A 45 3.66 9.87 6.32
C GLY A 45 2.25 10.32 5.92
N PRO A 46 2.05 10.75 4.66
CA PRO A 46 0.75 11.20 4.14
C PRO A 46 -0.42 10.21 4.34
N LEU A 47 -0.17 8.90 4.38
CA LEU A 47 -1.19 7.89 4.67
C LEU A 47 -1.96 8.19 5.97
N ALA A 48 -1.28 8.69 7.01
CA ALA A 48 -1.89 9.04 8.29
C ALA A 48 -3.01 10.07 8.14
N ALA A 49 -2.79 11.09 7.31
CA ALA A 49 -3.75 12.16 7.07
C ALA A 49 -4.94 11.69 6.22
N MET A 50 -4.74 10.71 5.33
CA MET A 50 -5.83 10.06 4.59
C MET A 50 -6.71 9.21 5.53
N VAL A 51 -6.10 8.41 6.41
CA VAL A 51 -6.85 7.57 7.36
C VAL A 51 -7.64 8.43 8.35
N ARG A 52 -7.01 9.46 8.93
CA ARG A 52 -7.69 10.39 9.84
C ARG A 52 -8.85 11.13 9.18
N GLY A 53 -8.68 11.50 7.91
CA GLY A 53 -9.71 12.17 7.13
C GLY A 53 -10.77 11.25 6.52
N HIS A 54 -10.70 9.94 6.76
CA HIS A 54 -11.53 8.93 6.12
C HIS A 54 -11.53 9.02 4.56
N ASP A 55 -10.42 9.48 3.98
CA ASP A 55 -10.31 9.82 2.56
C ASP A 55 -9.85 8.63 1.71
N GLU A 56 -10.65 7.57 1.71
CA GLU A 56 -10.35 6.34 0.99
C GLU A 56 -10.31 6.55 -0.53
N GLY A 57 -11.15 7.44 -1.06
CA GLY A 57 -11.16 7.77 -2.48
C GLY A 57 -9.84 8.41 -2.94
N ALA A 58 -9.22 9.26 -2.11
CA ALA A 58 -7.91 9.81 -2.41
C ALA A 58 -6.83 8.72 -2.37
N LEU A 59 -6.86 7.83 -1.37
CA LEU A 59 -5.92 6.72 -1.28
C LEU A 59 -6.00 5.81 -2.52
N ASP A 60 -7.19 5.35 -2.89
CA ASP A 60 -7.40 4.45 -4.02
C ASP A 60 -6.96 5.09 -5.35
N LEU A 61 -7.32 6.37 -5.54
CA LEU A 61 -6.96 7.11 -6.74
C LEU A 61 -5.45 7.34 -6.84
N TYR A 62 -4.79 7.64 -5.72
CA TYR A 62 -3.35 7.81 -5.65
C TYR A 62 -2.60 6.51 -5.95
N LEU A 63 -3.00 5.39 -5.33
CA LEU A 63 -2.36 4.10 -5.57
C LEU A 63 -2.51 3.69 -7.04
N LEU A 64 -3.70 3.88 -7.62
CA LEU A 64 -3.92 3.59 -9.04
C LEU A 64 -3.07 4.51 -9.92
N HIS A 65 -3.05 5.82 -9.67
CA HIS A 65 -2.19 6.76 -10.38
C HIS A 65 -0.73 6.31 -10.40
N ARG A 66 -0.19 5.93 -9.24
CA ARG A 66 1.18 5.44 -9.14
C ARG A 66 1.42 4.17 -9.97
N ALA A 67 0.44 3.28 -10.04
CA ALA A 67 0.52 2.08 -10.86
C ALA A 67 0.54 2.39 -12.37
N LEU A 68 -0.23 3.41 -12.78
CA LEU A 68 -0.37 3.80 -14.19
C LEU A 68 0.81 4.60 -14.75
N VAL A 69 1.51 5.31 -13.88
CA VAL A 69 2.57 6.24 -14.25
C VAL A 69 3.93 5.54 -14.11
N SER A 70 4.37 4.92 -15.21
CA SER A 70 5.49 3.97 -15.28
C SER A 70 6.82 4.54 -15.78
N SER A 71 6.86 5.73 -16.40
CA SER A 71 8.06 6.37 -16.91
C SER A 71 8.02 7.90 -16.78
N GLU A 72 9.16 8.56 -16.95
CA GLU A 72 9.22 10.02 -17.13
C GLU A 72 8.32 10.48 -18.29
N PRO A 73 7.63 11.63 -18.16
CA PRO A 73 7.73 12.65 -17.10
C PRO A 73 6.91 12.35 -15.84
N TRP A 74 6.51 11.10 -15.62
CA TRP A 74 5.66 10.66 -14.51
C TRP A 74 4.29 11.35 -14.50
N THR A 75 3.75 11.63 -15.68
CA THR A 75 2.42 12.21 -15.87
C THR A 75 1.44 11.15 -16.34
N SER A 76 0.22 11.18 -15.79
CA SER A 76 -0.86 10.31 -16.26
C SER A 76 -1.21 10.61 -17.72
N ARG A 77 -1.68 9.58 -18.43
CA ARG A 77 -2.32 9.79 -19.74
C ARG A 77 -3.51 10.75 -19.61
N PRO A 78 -3.83 11.53 -20.66
CA PRO A 78 -5.02 12.37 -20.67
C PRO A 78 -6.27 11.49 -20.71
N LEU A 79 -6.96 11.40 -19.57
CA LEU A 79 -8.19 10.62 -19.42
C LEU A 79 -9.35 11.54 -19.01
N ARG A 80 -10.54 11.29 -19.57
CA ARG A 80 -11.75 12.01 -19.17
C ARG A 80 -12.10 11.70 -17.71
N SER A 81 -12.73 12.65 -17.02
CA SER A 81 -13.16 12.48 -15.62
C SER A 81 -14.08 11.27 -15.42
N SER A 82 -14.86 10.88 -16.43
CA SER A 82 -15.72 9.70 -16.39
C SER A 82 -14.93 8.38 -16.29
N VAL A 83 -13.74 8.31 -16.87
CA VAL A 83 -12.86 7.13 -16.77
C VAL A 83 -12.36 6.99 -15.34
N TRP A 84 -11.88 8.09 -14.72
CA TRP A 84 -11.48 8.10 -13.31
C TRP A 84 -12.64 7.83 -12.35
N ALA A 85 -13.84 8.31 -12.65
CA ALA A 85 -15.03 8.07 -11.84
C ALA A 85 -15.37 6.57 -11.80
N ARG A 86 -15.32 5.93 -12.97
CA ARG A 86 -15.52 4.50 -13.14
C ARG A 86 -14.51 3.66 -12.37
N THR A 87 -13.23 4.04 -12.33
CA THR A 87 -12.22 3.30 -11.54
C THR A 87 -12.47 3.36 -10.03
N LEU A 88 -13.09 4.43 -9.53
CA LEU A 88 -13.53 4.55 -8.14
C LEU A 88 -14.96 4.03 -7.90
N GLY A 89 -15.62 3.50 -8.93
CA GLY A 89 -17.02 3.05 -8.88
C GLY A 89 -17.97 4.16 -8.43
N VAL A 90 -17.70 5.40 -8.86
CA VAL A 90 -18.59 6.54 -8.71
C VAL A 90 -19.39 6.65 -9.99
N HIS A 91 -20.70 6.39 -9.93
CA HIS A 91 -21.57 6.46 -11.10
C HIS A 91 -21.61 7.89 -11.67
N THR A 92 -21.52 7.99 -13.00
CA THR A 92 -21.46 9.25 -13.74
C THR A 92 -22.78 9.63 -14.39
N ASP A 93 -23.86 8.93 -14.06
CA ASP A 93 -25.18 9.12 -14.68
C ASP A 93 -25.76 10.53 -14.38
N SER A 94 -25.07 11.29 -13.52
CA SER A 94 -25.19 12.75 -13.36
C SER A 94 -23.81 13.40 -13.17
N ASP A 95 -23.72 14.73 -13.34
CA ASP A 95 -22.51 15.56 -13.15
C ASP A 95 -21.78 15.35 -11.81
N GLY A 96 -22.42 14.73 -10.82
CA GLY A 96 -21.86 14.42 -9.50
C GLY A 96 -20.57 13.60 -9.54
N GLY A 97 -20.45 12.61 -10.44
CA GLY A 97 -19.26 11.75 -10.51
C GLY A 97 -18.00 12.51 -10.92
N ALA A 98 -18.11 13.40 -11.91
CA ALA A 98 -17.00 14.24 -12.36
C ALA A 98 -16.57 15.26 -11.29
N ALA A 99 -17.53 15.78 -10.53
CA ALA A 99 -17.27 16.70 -9.42
C ALA A 99 -16.53 16.00 -8.26
N VAL A 100 -16.93 14.78 -7.90
CA VAL A 100 -16.25 13.96 -6.88
C VAL A 100 -14.80 13.72 -7.29
N ILE A 101 -14.56 13.27 -8.52
CA ILE A 101 -13.21 13.04 -9.05
C ILE A 101 -12.36 14.31 -9.03
N SER A 102 -12.91 15.43 -9.51
CA SER A 102 -12.20 16.70 -9.52
C SER A 102 -11.82 17.16 -8.11
N LYS A 103 -12.72 16.99 -7.12
CA LYS A 103 -12.45 17.28 -5.71
C LYS A 103 -11.38 16.34 -5.15
N THR A 104 -11.41 15.05 -5.48
CA THR A 104 -10.41 14.07 -5.00
C THR A 104 -9.02 14.37 -5.56
N TRP A 105 -8.91 14.64 -6.85
CA TRP A 105 -7.65 15.09 -7.45
C TRP A 105 -7.14 16.39 -6.84
N ARG A 106 -8.03 17.36 -6.58
CA ARG A 106 -7.65 18.59 -5.88
C ARG A 106 -7.10 18.30 -4.49
N ARG A 107 -7.66 17.36 -3.72
CA ARG A 107 -7.10 16.99 -2.41
C ARG A 107 -5.72 16.33 -2.55
N LEU A 108 -5.52 15.46 -3.53
CA LEU A 108 -4.21 14.86 -3.79
C LEU A 108 -3.15 15.90 -4.14
N ASP A 109 -3.55 16.96 -4.83
CA ASP A 109 -2.72 18.09 -5.25
C ASP A 109 -2.41 19.05 -4.10
N THR A 110 -3.46 19.64 -3.50
CA THR A 110 -3.28 20.77 -2.57
C THR A 110 -3.15 20.35 -1.12
N LYS A 111 -3.77 19.23 -0.70
CA LYS A 111 -3.81 18.79 0.70
C LYS A 111 -2.74 17.75 1.00
N TYR A 112 -2.55 16.79 0.10
CA TYR A 112 -1.60 15.70 0.30
C TYR A 112 -0.27 15.92 -0.44
N GLN A 113 -0.23 16.82 -1.42
CA GLN A 113 0.97 17.13 -2.22
C GLN A 113 1.63 15.87 -2.82
N LEU A 114 0.80 14.95 -3.31
CA LEU A 114 1.23 13.67 -3.89
C LEU A 114 1.18 13.65 -5.41
N VAL A 115 0.43 14.59 -6.00
CA VAL A 115 0.33 14.78 -7.45
C VAL A 115 0.36 16.28 -7.73
N GLU A 116 0.76 16.67 -8.93
CA GLU A 116 0.57 18.02 -9.45
C GLU A 116 -0.48 17.99 -10.56
N ARG A 117 -1.45 18.91 -10.49
CA ARG A 117 -2.51 19.01 -11.51
C ARG A 117 -2.06 19.86 -12.70
N GLY A 118 -1.97 19.22 -13.86
CA GLY A 118 -1.73 19.86 -15.14
C GLY A 118 -2.89 19.73 -16.12
N ARG A 119 -2.66 20.16 -17.37
CA ARG A 119 -3.60 20.02 -18.48
C ARG A 119 -2.86 19.58 -19.74
N SER A 120 -3.48 18.68 -20.49
CA SER A 120 -3.14 18.38 -21.88
C SER A 120 -4.33 18.79 -22.74
N GLY A 121 -4.22 19.95 -23.39
CA GLY A 121 -5.35 20.62 -24.03
C GLY A 121 -6.51 20.87 -23.06
N ARG A 122 -7.67 20.24 -23.34
CA ARG A 122 -8.87 20.37 -22.50
C ARG A 122 -8.96 19.34 -21.36
N ILE A 123 -8.06 18.36 -21.33
CA ILE A 123 -8.11 17.22 -20.40
C ILE A 123 -7.12 17.45 -19.25
N ALA A 124 -7.56 17.19 -18.02
CA ALA A 124 -6.68 17.23 -16.85
C ALA A 124 -5.70 16.05 -16.87
N VAL A 125 -4.45 16.33 -16.52
CA VAL A 125 -3.40 15.32 -16.33
C VAL A 125 -2.77 15.50 -14.97
N PHE A 126 -2.17 14.45 -14.43
CA PHE A 126 -1.67 14.44 -13.05
C PHE A 126 -0.24 13.92 -13.06
N THR A 127 0.71 14.75 -12.63
CA THR A 127 2.13 14.38 -12.51
C THR A 127 2.40 13.87 -11.11
N ALA A 128 3.17 12.79 -10.96
CA ALA A 128 3.51 12.26 -9.64
C ALA A 128 4.45 13.23 -8.90
N LEU A 129 4.22 13.42 -7.61
CA LEU A 129 5.14 14.07 -6.68
C LEU A 129 5.72 13.03 -5.72
N ARG A 130 6.76 13.42 -4.99
CA ARG A 130 7.44 12.58 -4.00
C ARG A 130 6.46 12.14 -2.92
N GLU A 131 6.52 10.87 -2.54
CA GLU A 131 5.46 10.24 -1.74
C GLU A 131 5.47 10.65 -0.26
N ASP A 132 6.43 11.45 0.17
CA ASP A 132 6.52 11.98 1.55
C ASP A 132 5.58 13.19 1.80
N GLY A 133 4.91 13.69 0.77
CA GLY A 133 4.01 14.85 0.87
C GLY A 133 4.74 16.19 0.89
N SER A 134 6.03 16.23 0.53
CA SER A 134 6.80 17.47 0.41
C SER A 134 6.42 18.32 -0.81
N GLY A 135 5.73 17.72 -1.79
CA GLY A 135 5.46 18.33 -3.08
C GLY A 135 6.66 18.37 -4.04
N GLN A 136 7.79 17.74 -3.69
CA GLN A 136 8.94 17.64 -4.58
C GLN A 136 8.64 16.78 -5.80
N VAL A 137 9.37 17.01 -6.90
CA VAL A 137 9.24 16.23 -8.14
C VAL A 137 9.53 14.75 -7.87
N TYR A 138 8.69 13.87 -8.41
CA TYR A 138 8.91 12.44 -8.30
C TYR A 138 10.11 11.97 -9.15
N THR A 139 10.94 11.13 -8.55
CA THR A 139 11.91 10.28 -9.25
C THR A 139 11.67 8.82 -8.87
N SER A 140 12.08 7.88 -9.71
CA SER A 140 12.01 6.47 -9.36
C SER A 140 12.91 6.15 -8.16
N PRO A 141 12.41 5.50 -7.10
CA PRO A 141 13.23 5.21 -5.93
C PRO A 141 14.26 4.12 -6.20
N ASP A 142 15.48 4.30 -5.71
CA ASP A 142 16.60 3.37 -5.92
C ASP A 142 16.86 2.42 -4.74
N GLY A 143 16.19 2.66 -3.59
CA GLY A 143 16.31 1.84 -2.40
C GLY A 143 17.64 1.97 -1.63
N LYS A 144 18.56 2.83 -2.05
CA LYS A 144 19.91 2.94 -1.45
C LYS A 144 19.89 3.74 -0.15
N SER A 145 19.29 4.92 -0.18
CA SER A 145 19.13 5.74 1.01
C SER A 145 17.90 5.31 1.80
N ARG A 146 17.82 5.74 3.06
CA ARG A 146 16.66 5.48 3.92
C ARG A 146 15.36 6.00 3.29
N ASP A 147 15.38 7.22 2.79
CA ASP A 147 14.20 7.91 2.24
C ASP A 147 13.85 7.41 0.84
N GLU A 148 14.76 6.69 0.20
CA GLU A 148 14.56 6.01 -1.07
C GLU A 148 14.13 4.55 -0.90
N ARG A 149 14.01 4.04 0.34
CA ARG A 149 13.43 2.70 0.57
C ARG A 149 11.97 2.70 0.17
N PHE A 150 11.56 1.64 -0.50
CA PHE A 150 10.20 1.46 -0.99
C PHE A 150 9.68 0.05 -0.69
N PHE A 151 8.36 -0.07 -0.70
CA PHE A 151 7.67 -1.34 -0.83
C PHE A 151 7.07 -1.45 -2.23
N THR A 152 6.68 -2.66 -2.61
CA THR A 152 6.08 -2.91 -3.93
C THR A 152 4.66 -3.40 -3.78
N LEU A 153 3.71 -2.73 -4.44
CA LEU A 153 2.31 -3.15 -4.49
C LEU A 153 2.05 -3.87 -5.83
N PRO A 154 1.72 -5.17 -5.81
CA PRO A 154 1.37 -5.93 -7.01
C PRO A 154 0.09 -5.44 -7.68
N PHE A 155 -0.02 -5.64 -9.00
CA PHE A 155 -1.23 -5.35 -9.75
C PHE A 155 -2.42 -6.20 -9.29
N GLU A 156 -2.15 -7.35 -8.67
CA GLU A 156 -3.13 -8.21 -8.01
C GLU A 156 -3.93 -7.49 -6.91
N TYR A 157 -3.45 -6.35 -6.37
CA TYR A 157 -4.27 -5.47 -5.53
C TYR A 157 -5.58 -5.04 -6.23
N TRP A 158 -5.50 -4.83 -7.55
CA TRP A 158 -6.64 -4.45 -8.39
C TRP A 158 -7.24 -5.62 -9.14
N THR A 159 -6.40 -6.50 -9.69
CA THR A 159 -6.82 -7.52 -10.68
C THR A 159 -7.24 -8.85 -10.08
N ALA A 160 -6.90 -9.13 -8.81
CA ALA A 160 -7.34 -10.35 -8.16
C ALA A 160 -8.88 -10.41 -8.09
N GLU A 161 -9.45 -11.62 -8.10
CA GLU A 161 -10.89 -11.81 -8.04
C GLU A 161 -11.55 -11.12 -6.84
N GLN A 162 -10.84 -11.08 -5.71
CA GLN A 162 -11.27 -10.42 -4.47
C GLN A 162 -11.32 -8.90 -4.60
N ALA A 163 -10.67 -8.32 -5.62
CA ALA A 163 -10.59 -6.89 -5.88
C ALA A 163 -10.23 -6.11 -4.59
N TRP A 164 -9.02 -6.34 -4.06
CA TRP A 164 -8.59 -5.84 -2.75
C TRP A 164 -8.76 -4.32 -2.58
N TYR A 165 -8.58 -3.56 -3.66
CA TYR A 165 -8.86 -2.12 -3.70
C TYR A 165 -10.31 -1.72 -3.37
N ARG A 166 -11.29 -2.64 -3.39
CA ARG A 166 -12.69 -2.38 -2.99
C ARG A 166 -13.13 -3.21 -1.80
N SER A 167 -12.64 -4.44 -1.68
CA SER A 167 -13.02 -5.34 -0.60
C SER A 167 -12.38 -4.97 0.73
N LEU A 168 -11.15 -4.44 0.72
CA LEU A 168 -10.51 -3.99 1.95
C LEU A 168 -11.08 -2.64 2.41
N PRO A 169 -11.48 -2.48 3.67
CA PRO A 169 -11.76 -1.17 4.26
C PRO A 169 -10.48 -0.35 4.43
N LEU A 170 -10.62 0.97 4.57
CA LEU A 170 -9.50 1.92 4.67
C LEU A 170 -8.46 1.55 5.75
N ASN A 171 -8.90 1.09 6.91
CA ASN A 171 -8.00 0.65 7.98
C ASN A 171 -7.19 -0.60 7.59
N ALA A 172 -7.80 -1.57 6.90
CA ALA A 172 -7.10 -2.75 6.40
C ALA A 172 -6.13 -2.39 5.26
N LYS A 173 -6.52 -1.48 4.37
CA LYS A 173 -5.61 -0.92 3.34
C LYS A 173 -4.39 -0.26 4.00
N ALA A 174 -4.61 0.60 5.00
CA ALA A 174 -3.51 1.24 5.71
C ALA A 174 -2.56 0.22 6.35
N MET A 175 -3.11 -0.80 7.03
CA MET A 175 -2.29 -1.84 7.65
C MET A 175 -1.59 -2.73 6.61
N LEU A 176 -2.16 -2.94 5.43
CA LEU A 176 -1.51 -3.67 4.34
C LEU A 176 -0.28 -2.92 3.85
N LEU A 177 -0.41 -1.60 3.62
CA LEU A 177 0.70 -0.76 3.18
C LEU A 177 1.79 -0.66 4.26
N ILE A 178 1.42 -0.44 5.53
CA ILE A 178 2.36 -0.47 6.66
C ILE A 178 3.12 -1.80 6.71
N SER A 179 2.40 -2.91 6.69
CA SER A 179 2.99 -4.24 6.77
C SER A 179 3.91 -4.55 5.57
N SER A 180 3.62 -3.98 4.40
CA SER A 180 4.45 -4.13 3.20
C SER A 180 5.82 -3.44 3.31
N THR A 181 5.95 -2.45 4.19
CA THR A 181 7.24 -1.80 4.49
C THR A 181 8.16 -2.66 5.35
N LEU A 182 7.60 -3.64 6.07
CA LEU A 182 8.27 -4.45 7.08
C LEU A 182 8.80 -5.77 6.50
N LYS A 183 9.78 -6.38 7.18
CA LYS A 183 10.28 -7.72 6.83
C LYS A 183 9.27 -8.78 7.26
N PRO A 184 9.27 -9.99 6.67
CA PRO A 184 8.49 -11.12 7.21
C PRO A 184 8.79 -11.35 8.70
N ASP A 185 7.82 -11.91 9.44
CA ASP A 185 7.91 -12.15 10.88
C ASP A 185 8.17 -10.86 11.69
N PHE A 186 7.47 -9.77 11.33
CA PHE A 186 7.63 -8.48 11.99
C PHE A 186 6.77 -8.36 13.25
N VAL A 187 7.25 -7.59 14.22
CA VAL A 187 6.47 -7.16 15.37
C VAL A 187 5.92 -5.78 15.10
N LEU A 188 4.63 -5.60 15.34
CA LEU A 188 3.96 -4.31 15.29
C LEU A 188 3.11 -4.13 16.55
N PRO A 189 3.67 -3.50 17.61
CA PRO A 189 2.92 -3.16 18.81
C PRO A 189 1.88 -2.10 18.46
N THR A 190 0.60 -2.44 18.56
CA THR A 190 -0.48 -1.56 18.11
C THR A 190 -0.55 -0.27 18.90
N GLU A 191 -0.03 -0.27 20.12
CA GLU A 191 0.05 0.87 21.03
C GLU A 191 1.02 1.93 20.52
N ARG A 192 2.02 1.54 19.70
CA ARG A 192 2.97 2.44 19.06
C ARG A 192 2.53 2.91 17.68
N ALA A 193 1.43 2.37 17.13
CA ALA A 193 0.98 2.71 15.79
C ALA A 193 0.65 4.20 15.62
N LYS A 194 0.20 4.87 16.69
CA LYS A 194 -0.08 6.31 16.66
C LYS A 194 1.20 7.11 16.52
N ASP A 195 2.22 6.80 17.29
CA ASP A 195 3.51 7.49 17.25
C ASP A 195 4.25 7.19 15.94
N TRP A 196 4.22 5.93 15.49
CA TRP A 196 4.99 5.48 14.34
C TRP A 196 4.37 5.87 12.99
N TYR A 197 3.04 5.78 12.89
CA TYR A 197 2.31 5.88 11.63
C TYR A 197 1.16 6.88 11.67
N GLY A 198 0.92 7.54 12.81
CA GLY A 198 -0.22 8.46 12.97
C GLY A 198 -1.58 7.76 12.97
N ILE A 199 -1.61 6.43 13.16
CA ILE A 199 -2.80 5.59 13.12
C ILE A 199 -3.20 5.19 14.55
N SER A 200 -4.47 5.36 14.92
CA SER A 200 -4.91 4.99 16.28
C SER A 200 -4.73 3.49 16.55
N THR A 201 -4.50 3.12 17.82
CA THR A 201 -4.38 1.72 18.26
C THR A 201 -5.57 0.88 17.78
N GLU A 202 -6.79 1.40 17.95
CA GLU A 202 -8.01 0.72 17.54
C GLU A 202 -8.09 0.53 16.01
N THR A 203 -7.73 1.57 15.24
CA THR A 203 -7.69 1.48 13.78
C THR A 203 -6.68 0.43 13.33
N ALA A 204 -5.49 0.39 13.95
CA ALA A 204 -4.45 -0.59 13.64
C ALA A 204 -4.89 -2.02 13.98
N GLN A 205 -5.47 -2.23 15.17
CA GLN A 205 -6.00 -3.53 15.60
C GLN A 205 -7.11 -4.03 14.68
N ARG A 206 -8.09 -3.18 14.35
CA ARG A 206 -9.17 -3.53 13.43
C ARG A 206 -8.63 -3.85 12.02
N GLY A 207 -7.65 -3.08 11.54
CA GLY A 207 -7.04 -3.31 10.23
C GLY A 207 -6.28 -4.63 10.16
N LEU A 208 -5.43 -4.93 11.15
CA LEU A 208 -4.68 -6.19 11.23
C LEU A 208 -5.62 -7.40 11.38
N ARG A 209 -6.67 -7.28 12.20
CA ARG A 209 -7.69 -8.31 12.34
C ARG A 209 -8.37 -8.60 11.00
N HIS A 210 -8.77 -7.55 10.28
CA HIS A 210 -9.41 -7.73 8.99
C HIS A 210 -8.48 -8.41 7.97
N LEU A 211 -7.20 -8.03 7.92
CA LEU A 211 -6.22 -8.72 7.07
C LEU A 211 -6.05 -10.20 7.43
N GLN A 212 -6.21 -10.58 8.70
CA GLN A 212 -6.21 -12.00 9.12
C GLN A 212 -7.47 -12.72 8.65
N GLU A 213 -8.63 -12.09 8.84
CA GLU A 213 -9.94 -12.64 8.42
C GLU A 213 -9.96 -12.95 6.92
N VAL A 214 -9.33 -12.10 6.09
CA VAL A 214 -9.24 -12.32 4.64
C VAL A 214 -8.00 -13.10 4.19
N GLY A 215 -7.21 -13.63 5.14
CA GLY A 215 -6.06 -14.51 4.85
C GLY A 215 -4.82 -13.81 4.27
N LEU A 216 -4.76 -12.47 4.27
CA LEU A 216 -3.62 -11.71 3.75
C LEU A 216 -2.44 -11.63 4.74
N ILE A 217 -2.68 -11.86 6.03
CA ILE A 217 -1.65 -11.84 7.05
C ILE A 217 -1.84 -12.97 8.05
N HIS A 218 -0.75 -13.65 8.41
CA HIS A 218 -0.73 -14.62 9.50
C HIS A 218 -0.15 -13.98 10.76
N ARG A 219 -0.71 -14.34 11.91
CA ARG A 219 -0.27 -13.91 13.24
C ARG A 219 0.20 -15.13 14.04
N ARG A 220 1.41 -15.06 14.57
CA ARG A 220 1.95 -15.99 15.57
C ARG A 220 2.14 -15.27 16.90
N THR A 221 1.92 -15.98 17.99
CA THR A 221 2.20 -15.48 19.34
C THR A 221 3.56 -16.01 19.78
N ARG A 222 4.41 -15.14 20.31
CA ARG A 222 5.63 -15.51 21.04
C ARG A 222 5.57 -14.98 22.46
N LEU A 223 6.04 -15.78 23.40
CA LEU A 223 6.25 -15.32 24.77
C LEU A 223 7.64 -14.70 24.84
N ARG A 224 7.71 -13.44 25.28
CA ARG A 224 8.95 -12.72 25.51
C ARG A 224 9.18 -12.58 27.01
N PRO A 225 10.31 -13.07 27.55
CA PRO A 225 10.67 -12.82 28.95
C PRO A 225 10.73 -11.32 29.24
N THR A 226 10.04 -10.91 30.30
CA THR A 226 9.95 -9.52 30.73
C THR A 226 10.21 -9.45 32.25
N PRO A 227 11.43 -9.80 32.72
CA PRO A 227 11.70 -9.98 34.15
C PRO A 227 11.52 -8.71 35.01
N LEU A 228 11.53 -7.53 34.37
CA LEU A 228 11.29 -6.24 35.01
C LEU A 228 9.88 -5.69 34.75
N GLY A 229 9.02 -6.47 34.09
CA GLY A 229 7.64 -6.12 33.83
C GLY A 229 6.71 -6.55 34.96
N PRO A 230 5.44 -6.12 34.95
CA PRO A 230 4.43 -6.58 35.90
C PRO A 230 4.13 -8.09 35.79
N THR A 231 4.56 -8.74 34.70
CA THR A 231 4.51 -10.18 34.49
C THR A 231 5.86 -10.68 33.98
N MET A 232 6.23 -11.92 34.32
CA MET A 232 7.50 -12.53 33.89
C MET A 232 7.59 -12.74 32.37
N MET A 233 6.46 -12.74 31.67
CA MET A 233 6.35 -12.98 30.23
C MET A 233 5.32 -12.04 29.61
N THR A 234 5.68 -11.38 28.51
CA THR A 234 4.76 -10.59 27.70
C THR A 234 4.46 -11.35 26.40
N GLN A 235 3.19 -11.42 26.00
CA GLN A 235 2.81 -11.93 24.69
C GLN A 235 3.15 -10.90 23.62
N GLU A 236 3.93 -11.32 22.63
CA GLU A 236 4.29 -10.52 21.46
C GLU A 236 3.69 -11.14 20.20
N TYR A 237 3.03 -10.33 19.39
CA TYR A 237 2.44 -10.77 18.12
C TYR A 237 3.41 -10.54 16.97
N HIS A 238 3.74 -11.63 16.29
CA HIS A 238 4.59 -11.67 15.11
C HIS A 238 3.71 -11.87 13.88
N TYR A 239 3.86 -11.00 12.89
CA TYR A 239 3.03 -10.96 11.70
C TYR A 239 3.83 -11.26 10.45
N THR A 240 3.21 -11.98 9.50
CA THR A 240 3.79 -12.22 8.18
C THR A 240 2.72 -12.03 7.11
N LEU A 241 2.95 -11.10 6.18
CA LEU A 241 2.11 -10.94 4.99
C LEU A 241 2.31 -12.14 4.05
N HIS A 242 1.21 -12.66 3.53
CA HIS A 242 1.22 -13.71 2.52
C HIS A 242 1.30 -13.14 1.09
N PRO A 243 1.69 -13.96 0.10
CA PRO A 243 1.54 -13.59 -1.30
C PRO A 243 0.10 -13.12 -1.62
N PRO A 244 -0.07 -12.14 -2.52
CA PRO A 244 0.96 -11.51 -3.35
C PRO A 244 1.67 -10.30 -2.69
N PHE A 245 1.25 -9.90 -1.49
CA PHE A 245 1.68 -8.65 -0.83
C PHE A 245 2.90 -8.81 0.07
N GLY A 246 3.14 -10.01 0.58
CA GLY A 246 4.32 -10.32 1.37
C GLY A 246 5.61 -10.16 0.57
N ARG A 247 6.69 -9.75 1.25
CA ARG A 247 8.03 -9.86 0.68
C ARG A 247 8.32 -11.34 0.43
N GLN A 248 8.46 -11.70 -0.84
CA GLN A 248 9.01 -13.01 -1.21
C GLN A 248 10.38 -13.13 -0.54
N PRO A 249 10.65 -14.19 0.24
CA PRO A 249 12.00 -14.43 0.73
C PRO A 249 12.92 -14.49 -0.49
N LYS A 250 14.05 -13.77 -0.46
CA LYS A 250 15.12 -14.02 -1.43
C LYS A 250 15.39 -15.51 -1.33
N LYS A 251 15.15 -16.24 -2.43
CA LYS A 251 15.36 -17.69 -2.53
C LYS A 251 16.64 -18.02 -1.75
N ALA A 252 16.51 -18.72 -0.62
CA ALA A 252 17.69 -19.17 0.10
C ALA A 252 18.51 -19.98 -0.90
N ALA A 253 19.79 -19.64 -1.05
CA ALA A 253 20.71 -20.50 -1.77
C ALA A 253 20.56 -21.92 -1.19
N ARG A 254 20.39 -22.89 -2.09
CA ARG A 254 20.09 -24.32 -1.91
C ARG A 254 20.32 -24.88 -0.49
N PRO A 255 19.43 -25.74 0.04
CA PRO A 255 19.80 -26.58 1.16
C PRO A 255 21.00 -27.43 0.76
N SER A 256 22.06 -27.35 1.54
CA SER A 256 23.16 -28.31 1.52
C SER A 256 22.58 -29.70 1.74
N LEU A 257 22.79 -30.59 0.77
CA LEU A 257 22.64 -32.02 0.95
C LEU A 257 23.61 -32.46 2.04
N THR A 258 23.11 -32.64 3.26
CA THR A 258 23.74 -33.50 4.25
C THR A 258 23.20 -34.90 3.99
N VAL A 259 23.93 -35.71 3.23
CA VAL A 259 23.75 -37.16 3.29
C VAL A 259 24.84 -37.67 4.23
N VAL A 260 24.33 -38.24 5.31
CA VAL A 260 25.03 -38.86 6.43
C VAL A 260 25.74 -40.11 5.95
N GLU A 261 26.97 -40.29 6.44
CA GLU A 261 27.74 -41.53 6.34
C GLU A 261 26.95 -42.71 6.91
N GLY A 262 26.86 -43.79 6.13
CA GLY A 262 26.41 -45.09 6.58
C GLY A 262 27.36 -46.15 6.04
N GLY A 263 28.44 -46.41 6.78
CA GLY A 263 29.26 -47.60 6.56
C GLY A 263 28.55 -48.85 7.08
N VAL A 264 28.67 -49.95 6.33
CA VAL A 264 28.65 -51.32 6.86
C VAL A 264 29.61 -52.16 6.01
N SER A 265 30.58 -52.79 6.69
CA SER A 265 31.48 -53.81 6.17
C SER A 265 30.76 -55.11 5.82
N ALA A 266 31.18 -55.76 4.73
CA ALA A 266 31.57 -57.17 4.66
C ALA A 266 32.26 -57.42 3.31
#